data_AF-A0A076N680-F1
#
_entry.id   AF-A0A076N680-F1
#
_cell.length_a   1.000
_cell.length_b   1.000
_cell.length_c   1.000
_cell.angle_alpha   90.00
_cell.angle_beta   90.00
_cell.angle_gamma   90.00
#
_symmetry.space_group_name_H-M   'P 1'
#
loop_
_entity.id
_entity.type
_entity.pdbx_description
1 polymer ?
#
loop_
_entity_poly.entity_id
_entity_poly.type
_entity_poly.pdbx_seq_one_letter_code
_entity_poly.pdbx_strand_id
1 'polypeptide(L)' 'MSTVTTAAALILARLRPGVAGETRREVHLFPQDSCTALCGATFPTSDLERLDGFHGMPCVRCLARAPGGRGLAIR' A
#
# COMPACT_ATOMS: atom_id res chain seq x y z
N MET A 1 -23.27 0.86 -19.97
CA MET A 1 -23.37 0.40 -18.57
C MET A 1 -22.05 0.74 -17.89
N SER A 2 -21.93 1.96 -17.37
CA SER A 2 -20.70 2.42 -16.72
C SER A 2 -20.64 1.80 -15.33
N THR A 3 -19.73 0.84 -15.14
CA THR A 3 -19.41 0.31 -13.82
C THR A 3 -18.91 1.45 -12.95
N VAL A 4 -19.71 1.84 -11.96
CA VAL A 4 -19.26 2.67 -10.84
C VAL A 4 -18.26 1.80 -10.07
N THR A 5 -16.97 1.97 -10.35
CA THR A 5 -15.92 1.44 -9.49
C THR A 5 -16.01 2.22 -8.18
N THR A 6 -16.69 1.66 -7.19
CA THR A 6 -16.55 2.10 -5.80
C THR A 6 -15.05 2.16 -5.54
N ALA A 7 -14.51 3.36 -5.29
CA ALA A 7 -13.09 3.52 -5.01
C ALA A 7 -12.79 2.70 -3.75
N ALA A 8 -12.19 1.53 -3.92
CA ALA A 8 -11.81 0.68 -2.81
C ALA A 8 -10.88 1.49 -1.91
N ALA A 9 -11.16 1.51 -0.61
CA ALA A 9 -10.31 2.18 0.35
C ALA A 9 -8.89 1.61 0.24
N LEU A 10 -7.90 2.49 0.20
CA LEU A 10 -6.49 2.10 0.15
C LEU A 10 -5.89 2.18 1.54
N ILE A 11 -4.99 1.24 1.82
CA ILE A 11 -4.26 1.16 3.07
C ILE A 11 -2.76 1.24 2.76
N LEU A 12 -2.02 1.86 3.67
CA LEU A 12 -0.56 1.91 3.60
C LEU A 12 -0.01 0.81 4.50
N ALA A 13 0.92 0.03 3.97
CA ALA A 13 1.67 -0.89 4.79
C ALA A 13 3.10 -1.06 4.26
N ARG A 14 4.01 -1.42 5.15
CA ARG A 14 5.38 -1.80 4.81
C ARG A 14 5.72 -3.12 5.49
N LEU A 15 6.82 -3.75 5.09
CA LEU A 15 7.33 -4.90 5.81
C LEU A 15 7.82 -4.51 7.20
N ARG A 16 7.52 -5.35 8.19
CA ARG A 16 7.97 -5.22 9.58
C ARG A 16 9.50 -5.24 9.65
N PRO A 17 10.10 -4.51 10.62
CA PRO A 17 11.53 -4.62 10.91
C PRO A 17 11.95 -6.08 11.11
N GLY A 18 13.05 -6.50 10.47
CA GLY A 18 13.59 -7.85 10.61
C GLY A 18 12.96 -8.91 9.70
N VAL A 19 11.88 -8.60 8.99
CA VAL A 19 11.25 -9.52 8.01
C VAL A 19 11.73 -9.24 6.59
N ALA A 20 11.85 -7.96 6.23
CA ALA A 20 12.58 -7.55 5.04
C ALA A 20 14.06 -7.47 5.38
N GLY A 21 14.92 -8.23 4.68
CA GLY A 21 16.34 -7.86 4.60
C GLY A 21 16.44 -6.36 4.34
N GLU A 22 17.22 -5.66 5.17
CA GLU A 22 17.07 -4.24 5.57
C GLU A 22 16.93 -3.19 4.45
N THR A 23 17.04 -3.56 3.19
CA THR A 23 17.07 -2.70 2.01
C THR A 23 15.71 -2.41 1.37
N ARG A 24 14.59 -3.01 1.83
CA ARG A 24 13.27 -2.90 1.14
C ARG A 24 12.11 -2.42 2.01
N ARG A 25 12.34 -1.46 2.92
CA ARG A 25 11.26 -0.82 3.68
C ARG A 25 10.51 0.24 2.87
N GLU A 26 10.12 -0.14 1.64
CA GLU A 26 9.24 0.70 0.83
C GLU A 26 7.81 0.61 1.39
N VAL A 27 7.12 1.75 1.38
CA VAL A 27 5.70 1.81 1.74
C VAL A 27 4.87 1.43 0.52
N HIS A 28 4.07 0.38 0.64
CA HIS A 28 3.18 -0.10 -0.39
C HIS A 28 1.73 0.34 -0.13
N LEU A 29 0.99 0.54 -1.20
CA LEU A 29 -0.45 0.75 -1.17
C LEU A 29 -1.16 -0.57 -1.47
N PHE A 30 -2.14 -0.93 -0.66
CA PHE A 30 -2.95 -2.12 -0.82
C PHE A 30 -4.43 -1.72 -0.91
N PRO A 31 -5.23 -2.40 -1.76
CA PRO A 31 -6.68 -2.42 -1.57
C PRO A 31 -7.02 -2.93 -0.17
N GLN A 32 -8.09 -2.41 0.42
CA GLN A 32 -8.62 -2.94 1.68
C GLN A 32 -8.82 -4.47 1.55
N ASP A 33 -8.44 -5.20 2.60
CA ASP A 33 -8.58 -6.67 2.69
C ASP A 33 -7.71 -7.47 1.68
N SER A 34 -6.73 -6.84 1.03
CA SER A 34 -5.78 -7.50 0.13
C SER A 34 -4.37 -7.58 0.72
N CYS A 35 -3.71 -8.72 0.51
CA CYS A 35 -2.28 -8.94 0.80
C CYS A 35 -1.37 -8.61 -0.39
N THR A 36 -1.96 -8.20 -1.52
CA THR A 36 -1.24 -7.85 -2.75
C THR A 36 -1.27 -6.35 -2.94
N ALA A 37 -0.09 -5.75 -2.93
CA ALA A 37 0.09 -4.33 -3.18
C ALA A 37 -0.27 -3.98 -4.63
N LEU A 38 -0.59 -2.71 -4.89
CA LEU A 38 -0.87 -2.22 -6.24
C LEU A 38 0.30 -2.44 -7.23
N CYS A 39 1.54 -2.56 -6.74
CA CYS A 39 2.70 -2.89 -7.57
C CYS A 39 2.77 -4.38 -7.98
N GLY A 40 1.86 -5.22 -7.48
CA GLY A 40 1.80 -6.66 -7.72
C GLY A 40 2.58 -7.51 -6.71
N ALA A 41 3.28 -6.90 -5.75
CA ALA A 41 3.97 -7.65 -4.71
C ALA A 41 2.98 -8.18 -3.67
N THR A 42 3.10 -9.46 -3.33
CA THR A 42 2.29 -10.11 -2.27
C THR A 42 3.15 -10.32 -1.04
N PHE A 43 2.60 -9.98 0.13
CA PHE A 43 3.27 -10.16 1.41
C PHE A 43 2.36 -10.87 2.40
N PRO A 44 2.88 -11.69 3.32
CA PRO A 44 2.09 -12.23 4.41
C PRO A 44 1.56 -11.10 5.30
N THR A 45 0.29 -11.16 5.72
CA THR A 45 -0.28 -10.15 6.62
C THR A 45 0.48 -10.05 7.95
N SER A 46 1.03 -11.17 8.43
CA SER A 46 1.89 -11.22 9.64
C SER A 46 3.13 -10.35 9.53
N ASP A 47 3.57 -10.09 8.30
CA ASP A 47 4.84 -9.43 7.98
C ASP A 47 4.62 -7.96 7.64
N LEU A 48 3.36 -7.53 7.56
CA LEU A 48 2.98 -6.16 7.26
C LEU A 48 2.77 -5.36 8.56
N GLU A 49 3.26 -4.13 8.52
CA GLU A 49 2.98 -3.06 9.46
C GLU A 49 2.11 -2.04 8.73
N ARG A 50 0.87 -1.86 9.18
CA ARG A 50 -0.02 -0.82 8.64
C ARG A 50 0.45 0.55 9.12
N LEU A 51 0.40 1.53 8.24
CA LEU A 51 0.79 2.90 8.52
C LEU A 51 -0.41 3.84 8.36
N ASP A 52 -0.50 4.85 9.23
CA ASP A 52 -1.49 5.92 9.13
C ASP A 52 -1.09 7.00 8.10
N GLY A 53 0.16 6.96 7.64
CA GLY A 53 0.71 7.87 6.63
C GLY A 53 1.95 7.34 5.93
N PHE A 54 2.48 8.09 4.97
CA PHE A 54 3.75 7.75 4.34
C PHE A 54 4.91 8.05 5.28
N HIS A 55 5.41 7.00 5.94
CA HIS A 55 6.62 7.05 6.76
C HIS A 55 7.75 6.25 6.10
N GLY A 56 8.56 6.93 5.29
CA GLY A 56 9.65 6.34 4.49
C GLY A 56 9.42 6.50 2.99
N MET A 57 10.21 5.79 2.18
CA MET A 57 10.09 5.85 0.72
C MET A 57 8.86 5.07 0.25
N PRO A 58 7.91 5.71 -0.44
CA PRO A 58 6.80 4.99 -1.04
C PRO A 58 7.26 4.21 -2.27
N CYS A 59 6.67 3.04 -2.49
CA CYS A 59 6.86 2.30 -3.71
C CYS A 59 6.31 3.12 -4.89
N VAL A 60 7.21 3.59 -5.77
CA VAL A 60 6.87 4.44 -6.91
C VAL A 60 5.81 3.80 -7.82
N ARG A 61 5.86 2.47 -7.98
CA ARG A 61 4.87 1.71 -8.75
C ARG A 61 3.49 1.72 -8.11
N CYS A 62 3.40 1.67 -6.78
CA CYS A 62 2.13 1.79 -6.06
C CYS A 62 1.56 3.20 -6.22
N LEU A 63 2.40 4.24 -6.10
CA LEU A 63 1.97 5.63 -6.32
C LEU A 63 1.44 5.86 -7.74
N ALA A 64 2.15 5.38 -8.76
CA ALA A 64 1.74 5.53 -10.16
C ALA A 64 0.42 4.83 -10.49
N ARG A 65 0.03 3.80 -9.73
CA ARG A 65 -1.20 3.02 -9.90
C ARG A 65 -2.32 3.46 -8.97
N ALA A 66 -2.06 4.35 -8.03
CA ALA A 66 -3.07 4.84 -7.11
C ALA A 66 -4.10 5.70 -7.88
N PRO A 67 -5.41 5.43 -7.76
CA PRO A 67 -6.44 6.30 -8.30
C PRO A 67 -6.32 7.70 -7.68
N GLY A 68 -6.32 8.72 -8.55
CA GLY A 68 -5.81 10.07 -8.29
C GLY A 68 -6.18 10.72 -6.95
N GLY A 69 -5.15 10.94 -6.12
CA GLY A 69 -4.88 12.18 -5.38
C GLY A 69 -5.83 12.67 -4.29
N ARG A 70 -7.02 12.08 -4.08
CA ARG A 70 -8.05 12.62 -3.16
C ARG A 70 -8.46 11.70 -2.02
N GLY A 71 -7.77 10.59 -1.81
CA GLY A 71 -8.22 9.54 -0.87
C GLY A 71 -7.18 8.98 0.08
N LEU A 72 -5.90 9.36 -0.05
CA LEU A 72 -4.94 9.04 0.98
C LEU A 72 -4.96 10.16 2.01
N ALA A 73 -6.01 10.16 2.83
CA ALA A 73 -6.09 11.03 3.99
C ALA A 73 -5.02 10.59 5.00
N ILE A 74 -3.78 11.03 4.74
CA ILE A 74 -2.72 11.07 5.74
C ILE A 74 -3.16 12.13 6.76
N ARG A 75 -3.56 11.69 7.95
CA ARG A 75 -3.80 12.59 9.10
C ARG A 75 -2.54 12.70 9.92
#